data_AF-A0A7S4CAK5-F1
#
_entry.id   AF-A0A7S4CAK5-F1
#
_cell.length_a   1.000
_cell.length_b   1.000
_cell.length_c   1.000
_cell.angle_alpha   90.00
_cell.angle_beta   90.00
_cell.angle_gamma   90.00
#
_symmetry.space_group_name_H-M   'P 1'
#
loop_
_entity.id
_entity.type
_entity.pdbx_description
1 polymer ?
#
loop_
_entity_poly.entity_id
_entity_poly.type
_entity_poly.pdbx_seq_one_letter_code
_entity_poly.pdbx_strand_id
1 'polypeptide(L)'
;MHGKRLWAWRSQDHLEISMRDIQCRDQAVQKLDLALHGNAVDWDAASNMVYYNARNVDTFYAIDKGTGRVLWSVGRLGTMPTKAFGHPHNVHSLGGTRFLLFDNEHRCSVST
;
A
#
# COMPACT_ATOMS: atom_id res chain seq x y z
N MET A 1 -0.81 6.70 29.23
CA MET A 1 -0.87 7.25 27.86
C MET A 1 -2.32 7.49 27.51
N HIS A 2 -2.69 8.70 27.06
CA HIS A 2 -4.03 8.97 26.56
C HIS A 2 -4.03 8.70 25.04
N GLY A 3 -4.96 7.88 24.54
CA GLY A 3 -5.06 7.49 23.12
C GLY A 3 -5.51 8.63 22.19
N LYS A 4 -4.88 9.79 22.28
CA LYS A 4 -5.18 10.97 21.46
C LYS A 4 -4.65 10.76 20.05
N ARG A 5 -5.53 10.92 19.05
CA ARG A 5 -5.16 10.89 17.63
C ARG A 5 -4.25 12.08 17.29
N LEU A 6 -3.04 11.79 16.83
CA LEU A 6 -2.06 12.80 16.41
C LEU A 6 -2.08 13.05 14.90
N TRP A 7 -2.46 12.03 14.13
CA TRP A 7 -2.53 12.07 12.67
C TRP A 7 -3.47 10.96 12.20
N ALA A 8 -4.08 11.16 11.04
CA ALA A 8 -4.87 10.15 10.36
C ALA A 8 -4.81 10.37 8.86
N TRP A 9 -4.95 9.26 8.14
CA TRP A 9 -5.05 9.22 6.71
C TRP A 9 -6.03 8.11 6.35
N ARG A 10 -6.92 8.39 5.40
CA ARG A 10 -7.97 7.47 4.97
C ARG A 10 -7.73 7.14 3.51
N SER A 11 -7.45 5.89 3.20
CA SER A 11 -7.17 5.47 1.83
C SER A 11 -8.28 5.84 0.85
N GLN A 12 -9.55 5.82 1.29
CA GLN A 12 -10.69 6.16 0.44
C GLN A 12 -10.70 7.62 -0.03
N ASP A 13 -10.04 8.53 0.69
CA ASP A 13 -9.97 9.95 0.33
C ASP A 13 -8.84 10.23 -0.69
N HIS A 14 -7.95 9.25 -0.92
CA HIS A 14 -6.69 9.46 -1.64
C HIS A 14 -6.39 8.43 -2.74
N LEU A 15 -7.02 7.26 -2.69
CA LEU A 15 -6.79 6.15 -3.63
C LEU A 15 -8.05 5.84 -4.42
N GLU A 16 -7.96 5.92 -5.74
CA GLU A 16 -9.02 5.50 -6.66
C GLU A 16 -8.90 3.99 -6.93
N ILE A 17 -9.45 3.17 -6.03
CA ILE A 17 -9.37 1.70 -6.13
C ILE A 17 -10.77 1.13 -6.22
N SER A 18 -11.01 0.33 -7.27
CA SER A 18 -12.28 -0.34 -7.51
C SER A 18 -12.24 -1.80 -7.04
N MET A 19 -13.42 -2.41 -6.89
CA MET A 19 -13.50 -3.87 -6.63
C MET A 19 -12.81 -4.71 -7.70
N ARG A 20 -12.76 -4.24 -8.95
CA ARG A 20 -12.04 -4.93 -10.05
C ARG A 20 -10.55 -5.00 -9.80
N ASP A 21 -10.00 -3.98 -9.16
CA ASP A 21 -8.59 -3.94 -8.80
C ASP A 21 -8.25 -4.95 -7.70
N ILE A 22 -9.25 -5.42 -6.95
CA ILE A 22 -9.09 -6.34 -5.82
C ILE A 22 -9.48 -7.78 -6.23
N GLN A 23 -10.24 -7.91 -7.33
CA GLN A 23 -10.93 -9.14 -7.78
C GLN A 23 -10.03 -10.29 -8.23
N CYS A 24 -8.72 -10.12 -8.27
CA CYS A 24 -7.87 -11.20 -8.73
C CYS A 24 -7.81 -12.40 -7.74
N ARG A 25 -8.28 -12.24 -6.50
CA ARG A 25 -8.39 -13.34 -5.52
C ARG A 25 -9.80 -13.46 -4.95
N ASP A 26 -10.10 -14.68 -4.49
CA ASP A 26 -11.38 -15.27 -4.09
C ASP A 26 -12.51 -14.31 -3.67
N GLN A 27 -13.71 -14.52 -4.24
CA GLN A 27 -14.88 -13.64 -4.09
C GLN A 27 -15.39 -13.54 -2.64
N ALA A 28 -15.01 -14.48 -1.77
CA ALA A 28 -15.42 -14.52 -0.37
C ALA A 28 -14.82 -13.39 0.52
N VAL A 29 -13.77 -12.69 0.06
CA VAL A 29 -13.08 -11.62 0.84
C VAL A 29 -13.69 -10.23 0.59
N GLN A 30 -14.68 -10.12 -0.31
CA GLN A 30 -15.19 -8.86 -0.86
C GLN A 30 -16.19 -8.07 0.01
N LYS A 31 -15.94 -7.93 1.33
CA LYS A 31 -16.61 -6.90 2.14
C LYS A 31 -15.77 -5.63 2.16
N LEU A 32 -16.41 -4.48 1.89
CA LEU A 32 -15.81 -3.17 1.58
C LEU A 32 -14.68 -2.67 2.52
N ASP A 33 -14.58 -3.17 3.75
CA ASP A 33 -13.54 -2.81 4.72
C ASP A 33 -12.23 -3.62 4.54
N LEU A 34 -12.27 -4.76 3.85
CA LEU A 34 -11.12 -5.65 3.56
C LEU A 34 -10.41 -5.30 2.25
N ALA A 35 -10.86 -4.26 1.55
CA ALA A 35 -10.53 -3.99 0.15
C ALA A 35 -9.01 -3.95 -0.12
N LEU A 36 -8.27 -3.15 0.64
CA LEU A 36 -6.82 -2.99 0.44
C LEU A 36 -5.97 -3.97 1.22
N HIS A 37 -6.47 -4.43 2.37
CA HIS A 37 -5.72 -5.20 3.36
C HIS A 37 -4.36 -4.52 3.64
N GLY A 38 -4.42 -3.35 4.28
CA GLY A 38 -3.23 -2.64 4.72
C GLY A 38 -2.52 -3.41 5.83
N ASN A 39 -1.28 -3.85 5.59
CA ASN A 39 -0.57 -4.76 6.51
C ASN A 39 0.77 -4.22 7.02
N ALA A 40 1.22 -3.07 6.53
CA ALA A 40 2.42 -2.41 7.00
C ALA A 40 2.34 -0.90 6.82
N VAL A 41 2.86 -0.17 7.81
CA VAL A 41 3.08 1.27 7.79
C VAL A 41 4.46 1.52 8.36
N ASP A 42 5.27 2.30 7.66
CA ASP A 42 6.58 2.73 8.10
C ASP A 42 6.69 4.25 7.98
N TRP A 43 7.14 4.94 9.02
CA TRP A 43 7.28 6.39 9.02
C TRP A 43 8.76 6.78 9.03
N ASP A 44 9.20 7.44 7.96
CA ASP A 44 10.51 8.06 7.90
C ASP A 44 10.40 9.52 8.32
N ALA A 45 10.84 9.80 9.54
CA ALA A 45 10.82 11.13 10.12
C ALA A 45 11.78 12.12 9.43
N ALA A 46 12.87 11.63 8.81
CA ALA A 46 13.86 12.50 8.17
C ALA A 46 13.32 13.08 6.86
N SER A 47 12.54 12.29 6.11
CA SER A 47 11.89 12.73 4.88
C SER A 47 10.43 13.18 5.08
N ASN A 48 9.88 13.01 6.29
CA ASN A 48 8.47 13.24 6.60
C ASN A 48 7.50 12.40 5.73
N MET A 49 7.93 11.20 5.36
CA MET A 49 7.18 10.28 4.49
C MET A 49 6.60 9.12 5.28
N VAL A 50 5.36 8.74 4.97
CA VAL A 50 4.73 7.51 5.44
C VAL A 50 4.66 6.52 4.28
N TYR A 51 5.24 5.35 4.46
CA TYR A 51 5.16 4.24 3.52
C TYR A 51 4.05 3.29 3.97
N TYR A 52 3.12 2.99 3.07
CA TYR A 52 1.96 2.16 3.34
C TYR A 52 1.90 1.02 2.34
N ASN A 53 1.75 -0.21 2.82
CA ASN A 53 1.62 -1.37 1.95
C ASN A 53 0.17 -1.89 1.91
N ALA A 54 -0.38 -1.99 0.70
CA ALA A 54 -1.71 -2.55 0.45
C ALA A 54 -1.59 -3.91 -0.22
N ARG A 55 -1.81 -4.96 0.57
CA ARG A 55 -1.57 -6.36 0.19
C ARG A 55 -2.42 -6.78 -1.01
N ASN A 56 -3.70 -6.46 -1.00
CA ASN A 56 -4.66 -6.99 -1.98
C ASN A 56 -4.56 -6.34 -3.37
N VAL A 57 -3.85 -5.22 -3.46
CA VAL A 57 -3.63 -4.53 -4.74
C VAL A 57 -2.18 -4.60 -5.21
N ASP A 58 -1.33 -5.41 -4.56
CA ASP A 58 0.09 -5.57 -4.87
C ASP A 58 0.81 -4.22 -5.03
N THR A 59 0.50 -3.25 -4.16
CA THR A 59 1.00 -1.88 -4.31
C THR A 59 1.35 -1.27 -2.96
N PHE A 60 2.54 -0.69 -2.89
CA PHE A 60 2.96 0.13 -1.77
C PHE A 60 3.05 1.60 -2.18
N TYR A 61 2.73 2.49 -1.25
CA TYR A 61 2.53 3.91 -1.47
C TYR A 61 3.46 4.71 -0.58
N ALA A 62 4.02 5.79 -1.13
CA ALA A 62 4.74 6.80 -0.38
C ALA A 62 3.87 8.05 -0.26
N ILE A 63 3.56 8.39 0.99
CA ILE A 63 2.62 9.44 1.36
C ILE A 63 3.40 10.55 2.03
N ASP A 64 3.26 11.79 1.55
CA ASP A 64 3.74 12.95 2.29
C ASP A 64 2.87 13.14 3.54
N LYS A 65 3.48 13.06 4.74
CA LYS A 65 2.73 13.12 5.99
C LYS A 65 2.07 14.48 6.24
N GLY A 66 2.67 15.56 5.71
CA GLY A 66 2.20 16.93 5.88
C GLY A 66 0.91 17.22 5.14
N THR A 67 0.78 16.73 3.91
CA THR A 67 -0.35 16.98 3.01
C THR A 67 -1.28 15.78 2.85
N GLY A 68 -0.83 14.57 3.21
CA GLY A 68 -1.56 13.32 2.97
C GLY A 68 -1.55 12.86 1.51
N ARG A 69 -0.82 13.56 0.62
CA ARG A 69 -0.75 13.21 -0.80
C ARG A 69 0.13 12.00 -1.03
N VAL A 70 -0.31 11.09 -1.89
CA VAL A 70 0.55 10.05 -2.45
C VAL A 70 1.49 10.71 -3.46
N LEU A 71 2.80 10.69 -3.19
CA LEU A 71 3.80 11.27 -4.09
C LEU A 71 4.21 10.27 -5.18
N TRP A 72 4.33 9.01 -4.80
CA TRP A 72 4.64 7.92 -5.70
C TRP A 72 4.21 6.59 -5.11
N SER A 73 4.12 5.57 -5.95
CA SER A 73 3.77 4.21 -5.56
C SER A 73 4.42 3.21 -6.50
N VAL A 74 4.74 2.03 -5.97
CA VAL A 74 5.34 0.94 -6.74
C VAL A 74 4.47 -0.30 -6.56
N GLY A 75 4.17 -0.99 -7.65
CA GLY A 75 3.27 -2.14 -7.57
C GLY A 75 2.49 -2.38 -8.83
N ARG A 76 1.36 -3.08 -8.73
CA ARG A 76 0.46 -3.30 -9.86
C ARG A 76 -0.30 -2.04 -10.25
N LEU A 77 -0.73 -1.26 -9.27
CA LEU A 77 -1.47 0.01 -9.45
C LEU A 77 -0.60 1.24 -9.17
N GLY A 78 0.72 1.05 -9.09
CA GLY A 78 1.65 2.11 -8.73
C GLY A 78 1.87 3.11 -9.86
N THR A 79 2.31 4.32 -9.52
CA THR A 79 2.86 5.27 -10.51
C THR A 79 4.13 4.72 -11.18
N MET A 80 4.82 3.80 -10.51
CA MET A 80 5.90 2.97 -11.03
C MET A 80 5.44 1.50 -11.10
N PRO A 81 4.74 1.10 -12.18
CA PRO A 81 4.24 -0.25 -12.30
C PRO A 81 5.39 -1.24 -12.45
N THR A 82 5.33 -2.36 -11.72
CA THR A 82 6.31 -3.46 -11.81
C THR A 82 5.58 -4.79 -11.76
N LYS A 83 6.26 -5.94 -11.93
CA LYS A 83 5.74 -7.30 -11.66
C LYS A 83 6.53 -8.05 -10.57
N ALA A 84 7.41 -7.35 -9.87
CA ALA A 84 8.45 -7.96 -9.03
C ALA A 84 7.98 -8.63 -7.72
N PHE A 85 6.74 -8.39 -7.26
CA PHE A 85 6.23 -8.92 -5.98
C PHE A 85 4.70 -9.06 -5.99
N GLY A 86 4.13 -9.99 -5.23
CA GLY A 86 2.69 -10.22 -5.06
C GLY A 86 2.31 -10.48 -3.60
N HIS A 87 1.15 -9.97 -3.19
CA HIS A 87 0.67 -9.94 -1.80
C HIS A 87 1.75 -9.57 -0.78
N PRO A 88 2.49 -8.48 -1.02
CA PRO A 88 3.65 -8.15 -0.21
C PRO A 88 3.27 -7.85 1.24
N HIS A 89 4.24 -7.98 2.14
CA HIS A 89 4.17 -7.56 3.54
C HIS A 89 5.38 -6.74 3.93
N ASN A 90 5.24 -6.07 5.08
CA ASN A 90 6.36 -5.52 5.85
C ASN A 90 7.28 -4.59 5.02
N VAL A 91 6.69 -3.57 4.39
CA VAL A 91 7.49 -2.51 3.78
C VAL A 91 8.24 -1.76 4.87
N HIS A 92 9.54 -1.57 4.69
CA HIS A 92 10.38 -0.82 5.62
C HIS A 92 11.45 -0.03 4.86
N SER A 93 11.56 1.26 5.16
CA SER A 93 12.56 2.16 4.58
C SER A 93 13.93 1.90 5.19
N LEU A 94 14.94 1.78 4.34
CA LEU A 94 16.36 1.80 4.73
C LEU A 94 17.00 3.18 4.48
N GLY A 95 16.17 4.21 4.25
CA GLY A 95 16.57 5.56 3.88
C GLY A 95 16.86 5.74 2.39
N GLY A 96 16.61 6.96 1.90
CA GLY A 96 16.77 7.31 0.48
C GLY A 96 15.78 6.54 -0.40
N THR A 97 16.30 5.77 -1.35
CA THR A 97 15.51 5.01 -2.33
C THR A 97 15.51 3.50 -2.09
N ARG A 98 15.90 3.06 -0.88
CA ARG A 98 16.08 1.63 -0.55
C ARG A 98 15.02 1.16 0.44
N PHE A 99 14.43 0.01 0.14
CA PHE A 99 13.34 -0.56 0.93
C PHE A 99 13.54 -2.06 1.10
N LEU A 100 13.14 -2.58 2.26
CA LEU A 100 12.86 -4.00 2.46
C LEU A 100 11.37 -4.24 2.22
N LEU A 101 11.07 -5.36 1.59
CA LEU A 101 9.71 -5.81 1.33
C LEU A 101 9.72 -7.33 1.34
N PHE A 102 8.77 -7.93 2.05
CA PHE A 102 8.60 -9.37 2.08
C PHE A 102 7.60 -9.77 1.00
N ASP A 103 8.07 -10.48 -0.03
CA ASP A 103 7.23 -10.98 -1.11
C ASP A 103 6.62 -12.33 -0.73
N ASN A 104 5.30 -12.39 -0.50
CA ASN A 104 4.65 -13.61 -0.02
C ASN A 104 4.25 -14.55 -1.16
N GLU A 105 3.92 -14.01 -2.32
CA GLU A 105 3.25 -14.77 -3.36
C GLU A 105 3.65 -14.28 -4.75
N HIS A 106 3.48 -15.16 -5.74
CA HIS A 106 3.42 -14.68 -7.11
C HIS A 106 2.17 -13.85 -7.35
N ARG A 107 2.38 -12.82 -8.17
CA ARG A 107 1.31 -11.91 -8.57
C ARG A 107 0.13 -12.65 -9.12
N CYS A 108 -0.98 -11.99 -8.89
CA CYS A 108 -2.24 -12.36 -9.43
C CYS A 108 -2.22 -12.13 -10.96
N SER A 109 -2.29 -13.21 -11.75
CA SER A 109 -2.25 -13.14 -13.22
C SER A 109 -3.59 -12.62 -13.73
N VAL A 110 -3.63 -11.38 -14.21
CA VAL A 110 -4.78 -10.88 -14.95
C VAL A 110 -4.59 -11.28 -16.40
N SER A 111 -5.45 -12.17 -16.90
CA SER A 111 -5.55 -12.45 -18.34
C SER A 111 -5.97 -11.16 -19.05
N THR A 112 -5.10 -10.65 -19.91
CA THR A 112 -5.42 -9.60 -20.90
C THR A 112 -6.26 -10.16 -22.01
#